data_AF-M7N0E5-F1
#
_entry.id   AF-M7N0E5-F1
#
_cell.length_a   1.000
_cell.length_b   1.000
_cell.length_c   1.000
_cell.angle_alpha   90.00
_cell.angle_beta   90.00
_cell.angle_gamma   90.00
#
_symmetry.space_group_name_H-M   'P 1'
#
loop_
_entity.id
_entity.type
_entity.pdbx_description
1 polymer ?
#
loop_
_entity_poly.entity_id
_entity_poly.type
_entity_poly.pdbx_seq_one_letter_code
_entity_poly.pdbx_strand_id
1 'polypeptide(L)'
;MNTNLIPSKTHAFIDYVAAASLIGVPLLLSGKKKGLETYLPMALGAGVLAQSLFTKYELGVKKKISMPRHLQMDYVQGALLAAAPFLFGFRKKSWIPHVAMGVSELAVAFFSKPYPRTL
;
A
#
# COMPACT_ATOMS: atom_id res chain seq x y z
N MET A 1 9.14 14.20 -17.93
CA MET A 1 8.17 13.10 -18.19
C MET A 1 6.88 13.44 -17.44
N ASN A 2 5.71 13.28 -18.06
CA ASN A 2 4.43 13.49 -17.38
C ASN A 2 4.14 12.26 -16.51
N THR A 3 4.23 12.41 -15.18
CA THR A 3 4.02 11.31 -14.24
C THR A 3 2.56 11.14 -13.85
N ASN A 4 1.65 12.03 -14.26
CA ASN A 4 0.24 12.05 -13.84
C ASN A 4 -0.68 11.10 -14.64
N LEU A 5 -0.37 9.81 -14.68
CA LEU A 5 -1.05 8.83 -15.52
C LEU A 5 -2.26 8.17 -14.83
N ILE A 6 -2.19 7.94 -13.53
CA ILE A 6 -3.20 7.23 -12.73
C ILE A 6 -4.14 8.25 -12.08
N PRO A 7 -5.43 8.27 -12.44
CA PRO A 7 -6.41 9.12 -11.76
C PRO A 7 -6.61 8.71 -10.30
N SER A 8 -6.91 9.66 -9.42
CA SER A 8 -7.18 9.42 -8.00
C SER A 8 -8.26 8.36 -7.72
N LYS A 9 -9.32 8.31 -8.55
CA LYS A 9 -10.35 7.26 -8.43
C LYS A 9 -9.79 5.86 -8.68
N THR A 10 -8.89 5.73 -9.66
CA THR A 10 -8.23 4.46 -9.98
C THR A 10 -7.24 4.08 -8.88
N HIS A 11 -6.46 5.04 -8.39
CA HIS A 11 -5.59 4.85 -7.24
C HIS A 11 -6.37 4.35 -6.02
N ALA A 12 -7.48 5.02 -5.66
CA ALA A 12 -8.32 4.62 -4.55
C ALA A 12 -8.84 3.17 -4.67
N PHE A 13 -9.19 2.73 -5.88
CA PHE A 13 -9.58 1.34 -6.12
C PHE A 13 -8.40 0.38 -5.90
N ILE A 14 -7.21 0.74 -6.41
CA ILE A 14 -5.97 -0.03 -6.21
C ILE A 14 -5.67 -0.16 -4.72
N ASP A 15 -5.82 0.90 -3.91
CA ASP A 15 -5.56 0.86 -2.47
C ASP A 15 -6.42 -0.16 -1.74
N TYR A 16 -7.73 -0.21 -2.06
CA TYR A 16 -8.62 -1.19 -1.43
C TYR A 16 -8.23 -2.62 -1.80
N VAL A 17 -7.83 -2.86 -3.06
CA VAL A 17 -7.35 -4.18 -3.51
C VAL A 17 -6.01 -4.51 -2.85
N ALA A 18 -5.09 -3.55 -2.76
CA ALA A 18 -3.79 -3.73 -2.15
C ALA A 18 -3.92 -4.02 -0.65
N ALA A 19 -4.75 -3.26 0.08
CA ALA A 19 -5.05 -3.49 1.48
C ALA A 19 -5.66 -4.86 1.73
N ALA A 20 -6.68 -5.24 0.94
CA ALA A 20 -7.28 -6.58 1.03
C ALA A 20 -6.25 -7.68 0.76
N SER A 21 -5.34 -7.48 -0.21
CA SER A 21 -4.30 -8.44 -0.54
C SER A 21 -3.24 -8.56 0.56
N LEU A 22 -2.76 -7.43 1.08
CA LEU A 22 -1.77 -7.36 2.16
C LEU A 22 -2.27 -7.96 3.48
N ILE A 23 -3.58 -7.93 3.71
CA ILE A 23 -4.20 -8.58 4.88
C ILE A 23 -4.52 -10.05 4.57
N GLY A 24 -5.21 -10.31 3.46
CA GLY A 24 -5.78 -11.61 3.13
C GLY A 24 -4.74 -12.64 2.70
N VAL A 25 -3.79 -12.27 1.83
CA VAL A 25 -2.79 -13.23 1.32
C VAL A 25 -1.94 -13.81 2.45
N PRO A 26 -1.39 -13.01 3.39
CA PRO A 26 -0.68 -13.57 4.53
C PRO A 26 -1.58 -14.43 5.43
N LEU A 27 -2.85 -14.04 5.65
CA LEU A 27 -3.77 -14.85 6.45
C LEU A 27 -4.04 -16.24 5.86
N LEU A 28 -4.18 -16.31 4.54
CA LEU A 28 -4.49 -17.55 3.81
C LEU A 28 -3.26 -18.44 3.60
N LEU A 29 -2.09 -17.85 3.35
CA LEU A 29 -0.87 -18.58 2.98
C LEU A 29 0.09 -18.82 4.14
N SER A 30 -0.04 -18.08 5.24
CA SER A 30 0.81 -18.32 6.42
C SER A 30 0.34 -19.57 7.14
N GLY A 31 1.16 -20.63 7.09
CA GLY A 31 0.93 -21.85 7.86
C GLY A 31 1.01 -21.63 9.38
N LYS A 32 1.18 -22.71 10.14
CA LYS A 32 1.08 -22.68 11.62
C LYS A 32 2.10 -21.75 12.33
N LYS A 33 3.24 -21.45 11.70
CA LYS A 33 4.29 -20.58 12.26
C LYS A 33 4.26 -19.20 11.57
N LYS A 34 3.58 -18.25 12.21
CA LYS A 34 3.51 -16.85 11.77
C LYS A 34 4.66 -16.04 12.38
N GLY A 35 5.39 -15.33 11.55
CA GLY A 35 6.45 -14.42 11.96
C GLY A 35 6.19 -13.00 11.45
N LEU A 36 7.22 -12.16 11.51
CA LEU A 36 7.14 -10.78 11.06
C LEU A 36 6.82 -10.68 9.56
N GLU A 37 7.26 -11.65 8.76
CA GLU A 37 6.90 -11.77 7.34
C GLU A 37 5.39 -11.89 7.09
N THR A 38 4.62 -12.33 8.08
CA THR A 38 3.15 -12.41 8.04
C THR A 38 2.52 -11.14 8.60
N TYR A 39 2.94 -10.72 9.81
CA TYR A 39 2.26 -9.65 10.53
C TYR A 39 2.58 -8.25 9.97
N LEU A 40 3.79 -8.04 9.44
CA LEU A 40 4.18 -6.75 8.87
C LEU A 40 3.31 -6.35 7.66
N PRO A 41 3.15 -7.17 6.59
CA PRO A 41 2.26 -6.80 5.50
C PRO A 41 0.81 -6.65 5.96
N MET A 42 0.34 -7.45 6.92
CA MET A 42 -1.03 -7.27 7.47
C MET A 42 -1.20 -5.91 8.17
N ALA A 43 -0.22 -5.49 8.96
CA ALA A 43 -0.24 -4.20 9.64
C ALA A 43 -0.19 -3.04 8.64
N LEU A 44 0.67 -3.14 7.62
CA LEU A 44 0.72 -2.15 6.54
C LEU A 44 -0.57 -2.13 5.72
N GLY A 45 -1.15 -3.28 5.40
CA GLY A 45 -2.44 -3.37 4.72
C GLY A 45 -3.59 -2.73 5.50
N ALA A 46 -3.60 -2.91 6.83
CA ALA A 46 -4.54 -2.20 7.70
C ALA A 46 -4.30 -0.68 7.72
N GLY A 47 -3.03 -0.26 7.68
CA GLY A 47 -2.60 1.13 7.52
C GLY A 47 -3.10 1.74 6.22
N VAL A 48 -2.86 1.09 5.08
CA VAL A 48 -3.35 1.48 3.75
C VAL A 48 -4.87 1.56 3.74
N LEU A 49 -5.59 0.59 4.31
CA LEU A 49 -7.04 0.63 4.40
C LEU A 49 -7.53 1.85 5.19
N ALA A 50 -6.95 2.09 6.37
CA ALA A 50 -7.30 3.24 7.20
C ALA A 50 -6.99 4.54 6.45
N GLN A 51 -5.80 4.68 5.88
CA GLN A 51 -5.40 5.83 5.08
C GLN A 51 -6.40 6.08 3.95
N SER A 52 -6.74 5.05 3.18
CA SER A 52 -7.73 5.08 2.09
C SER A 52 -9.09 5.60 2.55
N LEU A 53 -9.62 5.06 3.65
CA LEU A 53 -10.89 5.49 4.24
C LEU A 53 -10.87 6.97 4.67
N PHE A 54 -9.72 7.49 5.09
CA PHE A 54 -9.57 8.88 5.55
C PHE A 54 -9.10 9.86 4.46
N THR A 55 -8.91 9.42 3.22
CA THR A 55 -8.31 10.25 2.16
C THR A 55 -9.34 11.08 1.39
N LYS A 56 -8.92 12.28 0.99
CA LYS A 56 -9.67 13.23 0.17
C LYS A 56 -9.60 12.83 -1.31
N TYR A 57 -10.20 11.70 -1.65
CA TYR A 57 -10.44 11.24 -3.03
C TYR A 57 -11.83 10.60 -3.17
N GLU A 58 -12.14 10.03 -4.32
CA GLU A 58 -13.48 9.61 -4.72
C GLU A 58 -14.08 8.50 -3.84
N LEU A 59 -13.26 7.54 -3.40
CA LEU A 59 -13.71 6.39 -2.59
C LEU A 59 -13.38 6.54 -1.10
N GLY A 60 -13.05 7.75 -0.64
CA GLY A 60 -12.74 8.03 0.76
C GLY A 60 -14.02 8.25 1.57
N VAL A 61 -14.10 7.65 2.75
CA VAL A 61 -15.28 7.76 3.64
C VAL A 61 -15.25 9.05 4.44
N LYS A 62 -14.12 9.38 5.07
CA LYS A 62 -13.94 10.58 5.88
C LYS A 62 -12.72 11.38 5.43
N LYS A 63 -12.97 12.31 4.51
CA LYS A 63 -12.03 13.17 3.78
C LYS A 63 -11.13 14.07 4.65
N LYS A 64 -10.18 13.50 5.41
CA LYS A 64 -9.26 14.22 6.33
C LYS A 64 -7.84 14.39 5.76
N ILE A 65 -7.32 13.38 5.08
CA ILE A 65 -5.95 13.33 4.54
C ILE A 65 -5.98 13.83 3.09
N SER A 66 -5.18 14.84 2.75
CA SER A 66 -5.09 15.30 1.36
C SER A 66 -4.39 14.26 0.47
N MET A 67 -4.75 14.20 -0.81
CA MET A 67 -4.12 13.27 -1.77
C MET A 67 -2.58 13.39 -1.81
N PRO A 68 -1.95 14.58 -1.79
CA PRO A 68 -0.49 14.66 -1.72
C PRO A 68 0.10 14.03 -0.46
N ARG A 69 -0.59 14.17 0.69
CA ARG A 69 -0.15 13.55 1.95
C ARG A 69 -0.32 12.04 1.91
N HIS A 70 -1.41 11.55 1.32
CA HIS A 70 -1.61 10.12 1.06
C HIS A 70 -0.44 9.54 0.26
N LEU A 71 -0.10 10.15 -0.89
CA LEU A 71 1.02 9.70 -1.73
C LEU A 71 2.36 9.69 -1.00
N GLN A 72 2.62 10.68 -0.12
CA GLN A 72 3.82 10.68 0.73
C GLN A 72 3.85 9.47 1.67
N MET A 73 2.70 9.09 2.23
CA MET A 73 2.60 7.92 3.10
C MET A 73 2.76 6.62 2.31
N ASP A 74 2.27 6.54 1.05
CA ASP A 74 2.50 5.38 0.18
C ASP A 74 3.97 5.18 -0.12
N TYR A 75 4.71 6.28 -0.37
CA TYR A 75 6.16 6.16 -0.56
C TYR A 75 6.86 5.55 0.65
N VAL A 76 6.45 5.94 1.85
CA VAL A 76 7.01 5.39 3.10
C VAL A 76 6.61 3.93 3.28
N GLN A 77 5.33 3.59 3.09
CA GLN A 77 4.80 2.24 3.26
C GLN A 77 5.38 1.28 2.23
N GLY A 78 5.37 1.65 0.95
CA GLY A 78 5.92 0.86 -0.15
C GLY A 78 7.43 0.64 -0.01
N ALA A 79 8.19 1.68 0.36
CA ALA A 79 9.63 1.54 0.62
C ALA A 79 9.91 0.64 1.82
N LEU A 80 9.17 0.81 2.92
CA LEU A 80 9.30 -0.04 4.09
C LEU A 80 8.97 -1.49 3.76
N LEU A 81 7.87 -1.75 3.04
CA LEU A 81 7.46 -3.10 2.65
C LEU A 81 8.50 -3.75 1.72
N ALA A 82 9.04 -3.01 0.75
CA ALA A 82 10.06 -3.52 -0.15
C ALA A 82 11.39 -3.80 0.57
N ALA A 83 11.79 -2.95 1.52
CA ALA A 83 13.01 -3.12 2.28
C ALA A 83 12.89 -4.18 3.39
N ALA A 84 11.67 -4.48 3.84
CA ALA A 84 11.40 -5.29 5.03
C ALA A 84 12.09 -6.67 5.06
N PRO A 85 12.11 -7.48 3.97
CA PRO A 85 12.76 -8.79 4.02
C PRO A 85 14.25 -8.71 4.34
N PHE A 86 14.89 -7.60 3.96
CA PHE A 86 16.31 -7.34 4.18
C PHE A 86 16.55 -6.73 5.56
N LEU A 87 15.73 -5.73 5.94
CA LEU A 87 15.84 -5.04 7.22
C LEU A 87 15.57 -5.96 8.42
N PHE A 88 14.60 -6.86 8.29
CA PHE A 88 14.15 -7.72 9.39
C PHE A 88 14.54 -9.20 9.22
N GLY A 89 15.42 -9.51 8.25
CA GLY A 89 16.07 -10.82 8.16
C GLY A 89 15.22 -11.99 7.66
N PHE A 90 14.01 -11.73 7.13
CA PHE A 90 13.15 -12.80 6.60
C PHE A 90 13.27 -13.02 5.07
N ARG A 91 14.29 -12.43 4.43
CA ARG A 91 14.59 -12.60 2.99
C ARG A 91 14.60 -14.05 2.52
N LYS A 92 15.25 -14.95 3.27
CA LYS A 92 15.38 -16.38 2.89
C LYS A 92 14.04 -17.12 2.97
N LYS A 93 13.07 -16.58 3.72
CA LYS A 93 11.75 -17.18 3.94
C LYS A 93 10.72 -16.66 2.94
N SER A 94 10.64 -15.34 2.79
CA SER A 94 9.66 -14.70 1.91
C SER A 94 10.08 -13.26 1.60
N TRP A 95 10.62 -13.03 0.40
CA TRP A 95 11.01 -11.68 -0.03
C TRP A 95 10.24 -11.18 -1.24
N ILE A 96 9.93 -12.08 -2.18
CA ILE A 96 9.25 -11.76 -3.44
C ILE A 96 7.92 -11.02 -3.21
N PRO A 97 6.96 -11.52 -2.40
CA PRO A 97 5.67 -10.84 -2.26
C PRO A 97 5.82 -9.44 -1.63
N HIS A 98 6.71 -9.27 -0.65
CA HIS A 98 6.95 -7.97 -0.01
C HIS A 98 7.61 -6.98 -0.98
N VAL A 99 8.66 -7.38 -1.68
CA VAL A 99 9.32 -6.52 -2.67
C VAL A 99 8.39 -6.17 -3.82
N ALA A 100 7.68 -7.16 -4.37
CA ALA A 100 6.75 -6.93 -5.49
C ALA A 100 5.63 -5.96 -5.10
N MET A 101 5.00 -6.15 -3.93
CA MET A 101 3.94 -5.26 -3.45
C MET A 101 4.49 -3.87 -3.14
N GLY A 102 5.61 -3.76 -2.42
CA GLY A 102 6.20 -2.48 -2.08
C GLY A 102 6.63 -1.67 -3.30
N VAL A 103 7.26 -2.31 -4.30
CA VAL A 103 7.61 -1.66 -5.58
C VAL A 103 6.36 -1.27 -6.37
N SER A 104 5.31 -2.08 -6.34
CA SER A 104 4.04 -1.75 -7.00
C SER A 104 3.39 -0.52 -6.38
N GLU A 105 3.37 -0.43 -5.05
CA GLU A 105 2.88 0.74 -4.30
C GLU A 105 3.67 2.00 -4.64
N LEU A 106 5.01 1.92 -4.66
CA LEU A 106 5.88 3.02 -5.09
C LEU A 106 5.58 3.48 -6.52
N ALA A 107 5.40 2.53 -7.45
CA ALA A 107 5.10 2.85 -8.84
C ALA A 107 3.72 3.50 -8.97
N VAL A 108 2.70 2.96 -8.30
CA VAL A 108 1.34 3.51 -8.31
C VAL A 108 1.34 4.92 -7.73
N ALA A 109 2.03 5.16 -6.61
CA ALA A 109 2.15 6.48 -6.02
C ALA A 109 2.86 7.47 -6.97
N PHE A 110 3.95 7.05 -7.60
CA PHE A 110 4.70 7.86 -8.56
C PHE A 110 3.90 8.27 -9.78
N PHE A 111 3.07 7.35 -10.30
CA PHE A 111 2.27 7.62 -11.48
C PHE A 111 0.91 8.26 -11.18
N SER A 112 0.58 8.54 -9.93
CA SER A 112 -0.75 9.02 -9.51
C SER A 112 -0.90 10.53 -9.48
N LYS A 113 -2.09 11.00 -9.85
CA LYS A 113 -2.45 12.42 -9.77
C LYS A 113 -2.53 12.87 -8.31
N PRO A 114 -1.87 13.97 -7.91
CA PRO A 114 -1.88 14.46 -6.52
C PRO A 114 -3.15 15.24 -6.16
N TYR A 115 -4.23 15.11 -6.94
CA TYR A 115 -5.50 15.80 -6.74
C TYR A 115 -6.69 14.93 -7.18
N PRO A 116 -7.83 15.02 -6.47
CA PRO A 116 -9.07 14.34 -6.85
C PRO A 116 -9.62 14.87 -8.18
N ARG A 117 -10.33 14.02 -8.94
CA ARG A 117 -10.88 14.41 -10.25
C ARG A 117 -11.99 15.47 -10.14
N THR A 118 -12.80 15.41 -9.08
CA THR A 118 -13.87 16.36 -8.74
C THR A 118 -14.27 16.11 -7.28
N LEU A 119 -14.29 17.15 -6.44
CA LEU A 119 -15.02 17.11 -5.17
C LEU A 119 -16.36 17.82 -5.33
#